data_AF-K1Z227-F1
#
_entry.id   AF-K1Z227-F1
#
_cell.length_a   1.000
_cell.length_b   1.000
_cell.length_c   1.000
_cell.angle_alpha   90.00
_cell.angle_beta   90.00
_cell.angle_gamma   90.00
#
_symmetry.space_group_name_H-M   'P 1'
#
loop_
_entity.id
_entity.type
_entity.pdbx_description
1 polymer ?
#
loop_
_entity_poly.entity_id
_entity_poly.type
_entity_poly.pdbx_seq_one_letter_code
_entity_poly.pdbx_strand_id
1 'polypeptide(L)'
;MRITGNQAWYSKLLQAVAARHNFSLDLPVADFPSRVLDLILYGTSSDVYEIEGKKVSFTGVVSDLLKRHLETNSEYVRKEIEQYMREKTCPVCSGKRLRQESLWVKISGYNIADVSGMSIDEVLELLKKCFD
;
A
#
# COMPACT_ATOMS: atom_id res chain seq x y z
N MET A 1 15.89 -15.02 -3.19
CA MET A 1 14.79 -14.07 -2.96
C MET A 1 14.33 -14.26 -1.52
N ARG A 2 14.83 -13.46 -0.58
CA ARG A 2 14.54 -13.62 0.85
C ARG A 2 13.50 -12.56 1.20
N ILE A 3 12.22 -12.91 1.08
CA ILE A 3 11.13 -12.14 1.67
C ILE A 3 11.27 -12.28 3.20
N THR A 4 12.21 -11.53 3.78
CA THR A 4 12.34 -11.17 5.19
C THR A 4 12.06 -12.29 6.22
N GLY A 5 13.07 -13.14 6.45
CA GLY A 5 13.26 -13.89 7.70
C GLY A 5 12.25 -15.00 8.02
N ASN A 6 12.62 -16.23 7.69
CA ASN A 6 12.01 -17.50 8.13
C ASN A 6 10.68 -17.90 7.45
N GLN A 7 10.78 -18.34 6.19
CA GLN A 7 9.69 -18.97 5.41
C GLN A 7 9.02 -20.11 6.20
N ALA A 8 9.79 -20.94 6.91
CA ALA A 8 9.25 -22.05 7.68
C ALA A 8 8.37 -21.58 8.85
N TRP A 9 8.73 -20.47 9.49
CA TRP A 9 7.89 -19.85 10.52
C TRP A 9 6.58 -19.30 9.94
N TYR A 10 6.67 -18.62 8.80
CA TYR A 10 5.49 -18.04 8.14
C TYR A 10 4.50 -19.13 7.69
N SER A 11 5.00 -20.24 7.14
CA SER A 11 4.16 -21.39 6.78
C SER A 11 3.46 -21.99 8.00
N LYS A 12 4.15 -22.14 9.14
CA LYS A 12 3.53 -22.61 10.40
C LYS A 12 2.43 -21.66 10.89
N LEU A 13 2.65 -20.35 10.76
CA LEU A 13 1.65 -19.34 11.10
C LEU A 13 0.42 -19.43 10.22
N LEU A 14 0.59 -19.54 8.90
CA LEU A 14 -0.52 -19.74 7.97
C LEU A 14 -1.29 -21.03 8.24
N GLN A 15 -0.59 -22.13 8.58
CA GLN A 15 -1.25 -23.38 8.96
C GLN A 15 -2.09 -23.24 10.24
N ALA A 16 -1.61 -22.52 11.25
CA ALA A 16 -2.38 -22.24 12.46
C ALA A 16 -3.62 -21.38 12.18
N VAL A 17 -3.50 -20.41 11.26
CA VAL A 17 -4.62 -19.57 10.80
C VAL A 17 -5.65 -20.42 10.03
N ALA A 18 -5.17 -21.29 9.13
CA ALA A 18 -5.98 -22.21 8.35
C ALA A 18 -6.78 -23.19 9.24
N ALA A 19 -6.12 -23.77 10.24
CA ALA A 19 -6.74 -24.68 11.20
C ALA A 19 -7.84 -24.00 12.03
N ARG A 20 -7.63 -22.74 12.47
CA ARG A 20 -8.60 -22.00 13.27
C ARG A 20 -9.84 -21.60 12.47
N HIS A 21 -9.66 -21.20 11.21
CA HIS A 21 -10.73 -20.72 10.34
C HIS A 21 -11.28 -21.79 9.38
N ASN A 22 -10.84 -23.04 9.55
CA ASN A 22 -11.30 -24.24 8.85
C ASN A 22 -11.23 -24.11 7.32
N PHE A 23 -10.10 -23.63 6.79
CA PHE A 23 -9.81 -23.61 5.36
C PHE A 23 -8.55 -24.41 5.02
N SER A 24 -8.46 -24.92 3.80
CA SER A 24 -7.28 -25.66 3.32
C SER A 24 -6.32 -24.75 2.59
N LEU A 25 -5.01 -24.95 2.79
CA LEU A 25 -3.95 -24.26 2.05
C LEU A 25 -3.64 -24.91 0.69
N ASP A 26 -4.19 -26.09 0.42
CA ASP A 26 -3.99 -26.83 -0.84
C ASP A 26 -4.97 -26.40 -1.93
N LEU A 27 -5.91 -25.51 -1.60
CA LEU A 27 -6.86 -24.96 -2.57
C LEU A 27 -6.19 -23.93 -3.47
N PRO A 28 -6.47 -23.93 -4.79
CA PRO A 28 -6.07 -22.86 -5.68
C PRO A 28 -6.60 -21.51 -5.19
N VAL A 29 -5.80 -20.45 -5.32
CA VAL A 29 -6.18 -19.13 -4.80
C VAL A 29 -7.48 -18.60 -5.42
N ALA A 30 -7.73 -18.96 -6.67
CA ALA A 30 -8.94 -18.59 -7.41
C ALA A 30 -10.22 -19.19 -6.80
N ASP A 31 -10.12 -20.32 -6.10
CA ASP A 31 -11.26 -21.05 -5.53
C ASP A 31 -11.52 -20.68 -4.06
N PHE A 32 -10.70 -19.81 -3.46
CA PHE A 32 -10.94 -19.35 -2.10
C PHE A 32 -12.21 -18.49 -2.01
N PRO A 33 -13.07 -18.72 -1.00
CA PRO A 33 -14.10 -17.76 -0.64
C PRO A 33 -13.46 -16.42 -0.30
N SER A 34 -14.08 -15.30 -0.72
CA SER A 34 -13.56 -13.94 -0.49
C SER A 34 -13.22 -13.68 0.97
N ARG A 35 -14.02 -14.24 1.89
CA ARG A 35 -13.77 -14.15 3.35
C ARG A 35 -12.42 -14.73 3.77
N VAL A 36 -12.01 -15.87 3.20
CA VAL A 36 -10.73 -16.52 3.50
C VAL A 36 -9.59 -15.68 2.92
N LEU A 37 -9.76 -15.17 1.71
CA LEU A 37 -8.76 -14.32 1.07
C LEU A 37 -8.55 -13.02 1.85
N ASP A 38 -9.63 -12.34 2.25
CA ASP A 38 -9.56 -11.11 3.06
C ASP A 38 -8.88 -11.37 4.40
N LEU A 39 -9.16 -12.52 5.01
CA LEU A 39 -8.53 -12.94 6.26
C LEU A 39 -7.02 -13.13 6.11
N ILE A 40 -6.55 -13.71 4.99
CA ILE A 40 -5.13 -13.87 4.71
C ILE A 40 -4.46 -12.51 4.41
N LEU A 41 -5.10 -11.67 3.61
CA LEU A 41 -4.54 -10.41 3.15
C LEU A 41 -4.53 -9.32 4.23
N TYR A 42 -5.64 -9.15 4.94
CA TYR A 42 -5.86 -8.06 5.89
C TYR A 42 -5.88 -8.51 7.35
N GLY A 43 -5.85 -9.83 7.60
CA GLY A 43 -5.74 -10.40 8.93
C GLY A 43 -7.04 -10.40 9.72
N THR A 44 -6.93 -10.78 10.99
CA THR A 44 -8.01 -10.75 11.98
C THR A 44 -7.58 -9.87 13.14
N SER A 45 -8.40 -8.90 13.52
CA SER A 45 -8.03 -7.83 14.45
C SER A 45 -7.78 -8.30 15.90
N SER A 46 -8.03 -9.56 16.25
CA SER A 46 -7.99 -10.02 17.65
C SER A 46 -7.62 -11.50 17.85
N ASP A 47 -7.32 -12.26 16.79
CA ASP A 47 -6.99 -13.67 16.95
C ASP A 47 -5.51 -13.84 17.31
N VAL A 48 -5.28 -14.51 18.43
CA VAL A 48 -3.96 -14.93 18.89
C VAL A 48 -3.76 -16.39 18.53
N TYR A 49 -2.66 -16.67 17.86
CA TYR A 49 -2.22 -17.99 17.45
C TYR A 49 -1.03 -18.41 18.32
N GLU A 50 -1.05 -19.64 18.82
CA GLU A 50 0.05 -20.19 19.61
C GLU A 50 0.89 -21.11 18.73
N ILE A 51 2.15 -20.73 18.53
CA ILE A 51 3.10 -21.49 17.71
C ILE A 51 4.36 -21.69 18.55
N GLU A 52 4.67 -22.95 18.86
CA GLU A 52 5.87 -23.32 19.64
C GLU A 52 5.97 -22.54 20.98
N GLY A 53 4.84 -22.38 21.67
CA GLY A 53 4.74 -21.67 22.96
C GLY A 53 4.78 -20.13 22.85
N LYS A 54 4.82 -19.56 21.64
CA LYS A 54 4.73 -18.12 21.41
C LYS A 54 3.35 -17.73 20.93
N LYS A 55 2.74 -16.77 21.62
CA LYS A 55 1.48 -16.13 21.23
C LYS A 55 1.77 -15.04 20.21
N VAL A 56 1.28 -15.20 18.99
CA VAL A 56 1.47 -14.27 17.87
C VAL A 56 0.14 -13.90 17.26
N SER A 57 -0.04 -12.62 16.99
CA SER A 57 -1.20 -12.10 16.26
C SER A 57 -0.91 -12.05 14.76
N PHE A 58 -1.87 -12.48 13.94
CA PHE A 58 -1.77 -12.39 12.50
C PHE A 58 -2.52 -11.16 11.97
N THR A 59 -1.77 -10.11 11.62
CA THR A 59 -2.31 -8.83 11.10
C THR A 59 -2.59 -8.82 9.60
N GLY A 60 -2.33 -9.93 8.90
CA GLY A 60 -2.45 -10.04 7.45
C GLY A 60 -1.17 -9.75 6.69
N VAL A 61 -1.05 -10.34 5.49
CA VAL A 61 0.12 -10.21 4.62
C VAL A 61 0.34 -8.76 4.19
N VAL A 62 -0.72 -8.08 3.77
CA VAL A 62 -0.65 -6.70 3.25
C VAL A 62 -0.24 -5.73 4.36
N SER A 63 -0.83 -5.87 5.54
CA SER A 63 -0.53 -5.04 6.71
C SER A 63 0.92 -5.22 7.16
N ASP A 64 1.42 -6.47 7.18
CA ASP A 64 2.80 -6.78 7.56
C ASP A 64 3.82 -6.20 6.56
N LEU A 65 3.57 -6.35 5.25
CA LEU A 65 4.42 -5.76 4.21
C LEU A 65 4.42 -4.22 4.29
N LEU A 66 3.25 -3.61 4.47
CA LEU A 66 3.14 -2.15 4.59
C LEU A 66 3.88 -1.63 5.83
N LYS A 67 3.71 -2.30 6.97
CA LYS A 67 4.42 -1.96 8.22
C LYS A 67 5.93 -2.06 8.05
N ARG A 68 6.42 -3.18 7.50
CA ARG A 68 7.86 -3.39 7.23
C ARG A 68 8.42 -2.33 6.28
N HIS A 69 7.67 -1.94 5.25
CA HIS A 69 8.08 -0.88 4.33
C HIS A 69 8.26 0.48 5.04
N LEU A 70 7.34 0.82 5.94
CA LEU A 70 7.37 2.08 6.70
C LEU A 70 8.46 2.10 7.79
N GLU A 71 8.70 0.97 8.45
CA GLU A 71 9.63 0.87 9.59
C GLU A 71 11.07 0.50 9.17
N THR A 72 11.28 -0.08 8.00
CA THR A 72 12.62 -0.52 7.57
C THR A 72 13.52 0.67 7.21
N ASN A 73 14.75 0.62 7.72
CA ASN A 73 15.86 1.51 7.34
C ASN A 73 16.74 0.93 6.22
N SER A 74 16.45 -0.29 5.75
CA SER A 74 17.23 -0.94 4.69
C SER A 74 16.62 -0.67 3.32
N GLU A 75 17.38 0.02 2.47
CA GLU A 75 17.02 0.27 1.06
C GLU A 75 16.78 -1.02 0.26
N TYR A 76 17.54 -2.08 0.56
CA TYR A 76 17.36 -3.37 -0.09
C TYR A 76 15.97 -3.97 0.21
N VAL A 77 15.60 -4.02 1.49
CA VAL A 77 14.31 -4.55 1.93
C VAL A 77 13.17 -3.68 1.40
N ARG A 78 13.35 -2.35 1.40
CA ARG A 78 12.37 -1.41 0.86
C ARG A 78 12.07 -1.70 -0.61
N LYS A 79 13.11 -1.80 -1.45
CA LYS A 79 12.97 -2.10 -2.88
C LYS A 79 12.36 -3.47 -3.16
N GLU A 80 12.66 -4.49 -2.36
CA GLU A 80 12.03 -5.82 -2.49
C GLU A 80 10.54 -5.76 -2.22
N ILE A 81 10.10 -4.98 -1.22
CA ILE A 81 8.67 -4.80 -0.91
C ILE A 81 7.96 -3.97 -1.99
N GLU A 82 8.62 -2.92 -2.50
CA GLU A 82 8.09 -2.05 -3.57
C GLU A 82 7.73 -2.83 -4.85
N GLN A 83 8.35 -3.99 -5.11
CA GLN A 83 7.99 -4.87 -6.24
C GLN A 83 6.55 -5.38 -6.19
N TYR A 84 5.95 -5.44 -5.00
CA TYR A 84 4.55 -5.85 -4.79
C TYR A 84 3.60 -4.65 -4.66
N MET A 85 4.13 -3.43 -4.73
CA MET A 85 3.37 -2.20 -4.61
C MET A 85 3.15 -1.56 -5.98
N ARG A 86 2.12 -0.71 -6.06
CA ARG A 86 1.90 0.16 -7.21
C ARG A 86 1.61 1.56 -6.72
N GLU A 87 2.11 2.53 -7.46
CA GLU A 87 1.73 3.92 -7.24
C GLU A 87 0.26 4.12 -7.60
N LYS A 88 -0.44 4.89 -6.77
CA LYS A 88 -1.80 5.33 -7.02
C LYS A 88 -1.88 6.83 -6.84
N THR A 89 -2.73 7.47 -7.63
CA THR A 89 -3.08 8.87 -7.44
C THR A 89 -3.58 9.07 -6.01
N CYS A 90 -2.95 9.98 -5.27
CA CYS A 90 -3.35 10.31 -3.92
C CYS A 90 -4.79 10.85 -3.93
N PRO A 91 -5.75 10.26 -3.19
CA PRO A 91 -7.14 10.70 -3.21
C PRO A 91 -7.33 12.08 -2.55
N VAL A 92 -6.42 12.49 -1.66
CA VAL A 92 -6.51 13.75 -0.92
C VAL A 92 -6.16 14.94 -1.82
N CYS A 93 -5.03 14.87 -2.53
CA CYS A 93 -4.59 15.96 -3.41
C CYS A 93 -4.88 15.71 -4.89
N SER A 94 -5.48 14.57 -5.24
CA SER A 94 -5.71 14.15 -6.64
C SER A 94 -4.45 14.20 -7.51
N GLY A 95 -3.29 13.86 -6.93
CA GLY A 95 -2.00 13.90 -7.62
C GLY A 95 -1.32 15.27 -7.67
N LYS A 96 -1.94 16.32 -7.11
CA LYS A 96 -1.40 17.69 -7.13
C LYS A 96 -0.26 17.95 -6.13
N ARG A 97 0.00 17.01 -5.21
CA ARG A 97 1.12 17.02 -4.23
C ARG A 97 1.16 18.22 -3.28
N LEU A 98 0.08 19.00 -3.22
CA LEU A 98 -0.02 20.21 -2.40
C LEU A 98 -1.18 20.10 -1.41
N ARG A 99 -1.10 20.92 -0.35
CA ARG A 99 -2.21 21.11 0.58
C ARG A 99 -3.37 21.82 -0.11
N GLN A 100 -4.58 21.60 0.39
CA GLN A 100 -5.78 22.13 -0.22
C GLN A 100 -5.77 23.67 -0.26
N GLU A 101 -5.30 24.31 0.80
CA GLU A 101 -5.19 25.77 0.92
C GLU A 101 -4.26 26.37 -0.15
N SER A 102 -3.17 25.67 -0.50
CA SER A 102 -2.26 26.09 -1.57
C SER A 102 -2.92 26.03 -2.95
N LEU A 103 -3.84 25.09 -3.16
CA LEU A 103 -4.57 24.93 -4.43
C LEU A 103 -5.70 25.95 -4.61
N TRP A 104 -6.06 26.69 -3.56
CA TRP A 104 -7.08 27.73 -3.62
C TRP A 104 -6.52 29.06 -4.15
N VAL A 105 -5.21 29.27 -4.03
CA VAL A 105 -4.55 30.43 -4.63
C VAL A 105 -4.50 30.25 -6.14
N LYS A 106 -5.12 31.19 -6.85
CA LYS A 106 -5.24 31.15 -8.31
C LYS A 106 -4.73 32.44 -8.93
N ILE A 107 -4.03 32.31 -10.04
CA ILE A 107 -3.66 33.40 -10.93
C ILE A 107 -4.35 33.13 -12.25
N SER A 108 -5.15 34.08 -12.73
CA SER A 108 -5.93 33.95 -13.98
C SER A 108 -6.76 32.66 -14.06
N GLY A 109 -7.32 32.24 -12.93
CA GLY A 109 -8.18 31.05 -12.83
C GLY A 109 -7.46 29.72 -12.55
N TYR A 110 -6.13 29.68 -12.64
CA TYR A 110 -5.33 28.46 -12.46
C TYR A 110 -4.55 28.47 -11.15
N ASN A 111 -4.51 27.35 -10.43
CA ASN A 111 -3.59 27.17 -9.31
C ASN A 111 -2.23 26.65 -9.79
N ILE A 112 -1.25 26.65 -8.90
CA ILE A 112 0.13 26.24 -9.20
C ILE A 112 0.23 24.80 -9.73
N ALA A 113 -0.62 23.87 -9.27
CA ALA A 113 -0.61 22.49 -9.75
C ALA A 113 -1.23 22.37 -11.14
N ASP A 114 -2.22 23.19 -11.47
CA ASP A 114 -2.80 23.25 -12.81
C ASP A 114 -1.75 23.73 -13.80
N VAL A 115 -1.03 24.83 -13.49
CA VAL A 115 0.05 25.35 -14.36
C VAL A 115 1.21 24.36 -14.49
N SER A 116 1.57 23.66 -13.40
CA SER A 116 2.64 22.65 -13.42
C SER A 116 2.28 21.40 -14.24
N GLY A 117 0.99 21.14 -14.44
CA GLY A 117 0.49 20.04 -15.26
C GLY A 117 0.30 20.38 -16.73
N MET A 118 0.42 21.66 -17.11
CA MET A 118 0.32 22.11 -18.49
C MET A 118 1.59 21.81 -19.29
N SER A 119 1.43 21.68 -20.59
CA SER A 119 2.54 21.72 -21.55
C SER A 119 3.19 23.11 -21.59
N ILE A 120 4.42 23.17 -22.10
CA ILE A 120 5.18 24.43 -22.20
C ILE A 120 4.45 25.46 -23.07
N ASP A 121 3.82 25.01 -24.17
CA ASP A 121 3.09 25.89 -25.08
C ASP A 121 1.85 26.52 -24.42
N GLU A 122 1.10 25.73 -23.65
CA GLU A 122 -0.07 26.22 -22.89
C GLU A 122 0.34 27.26 -21.84
N VAL A 123 1.45 27.02 -21.13
CA VAL A 123 1.98 27.97 -20.16
C VAL A 123 2.42 29.27 -20.84
N LEU A 124 3.08 29.19 -22.00
CA LEU A 124 3.50 30.39 -22.73
C LEU A 124 2.29 31.25 -23.14
N GLU A 125 1.23 30.63 -23.66
CA GLU A 125 -0.01 31.32 -24.01
C GLU A 125 -0.73 31.90 -22.80
N LEU A 126 -0.71 31.20 -21.67
CA LEU A 126 -1.24 31.71 -20.40
C LEU A 126 -0.46 32.96 -19.96
N LEU A 127 0.87 32.91 -19.98
CA LEU A 127 1.71 34.02 -19.52
C LEU A 127 1.52 35.28 -20.38
N LYS A 128 1.47 35.15 -21.72
CA LYS A 128 1.16 36.29 -22.61
C LYS A 128 -0.16 36.97 -22.20
N LYS A 129 -1.24 36.18 -22.04
CA LYS A 129 -2.56 36.70 -21.64
C LYS A 129 -2.61 37.34 -20.26
N CYS A 130 -1.71 36.98 -19.35
CA CYS A 130 -1.69 37.51 -17.98
C CYS A 130 -0.82 38.75 -17.82
N PHE A 131 0.16 38.94 -18.70
CA PHE A 131 1.19 39.99 -18.58
C PHE A 131 1.16 41.01 -19.74
N ASP A 132 0.19 40.91 -20.65
CA ASP A 132 -0.23 41.96 -21.59
C ASP A 132 -1.34 42.84 -20.98
#